data_AF-A0A536W7P9-F1
#
_entry.id   AF-A0A536W7P9-F1
#
_cell.length_a   1.000
_cell.length_b   1.000
_cell.length_c   1.000
_cell.angle_alpha   90.00
_cell.angle_beta   90.00
_cell.angle_gamma   90.00
#
_symmetry.space_group_name_H-M   'P 1'
#
loop_
_entity.id
_entity.type
_entity.pdbx_description
1 polymer ?
#
loop_
_entity_poly.entity_id
_entity_poly.type
_entity_poly.pdbx_seq_one_letter_code
_entity_poly.pdbx_strand_id
1 'polypeptide(L)'
;MISGVSQDPSGPSPSALERDAHAVSADQSEVSPGDIAIGVIIGRTSEYFDYFVYGIASVLVFPAIFFPFESRLNGTLYSFAIFSFAFIARPIGSIVFMDIQRRWGRGTKLTLALFLLGSSTVGIAFLPGYGSLGYMAIVLLAIL
;
A
#
# COMPACT_ATOMS: atom_id res chain seq x y z
N MET A 1 -40.47 -59.77 0.14
CA MET A 1 -39.74 -59.73 -1.15
C MET A 1 -39.48 -58.27 -1.47
N ILE A 2 -38.27 -57.79 -1.19
CA ILE A 2 -37.84 -56.40 -1.37
C ILE A 2 -37.24 -56.32 -2.78
N SER A 3 -37.92 -55.60 -3.67
CA SER A 3 -37.42 -55.35 -5.04
C SER A 3 -36.37 -54.25 -4.99
N GLY A 4 -35.20 -54.55 -5.52
CA GLY A 4 -34.00 -53.70 -5.49
C GLY A 4 -34.20 -52.39 -6.25
N VAL A 5 -33.79 -51.31 -5.60
CA VAL A 5 -33.58 -49.99 -6.20
C VAL A 5 -32.43 -50.13 -7.19
N SER A 6 -32.73 -50.03 -8.48
CA SER A 6 -31.75 -49.90 -9.56
C SER A 6 -31.06 -48.53 -9.43
N GLN A 7 -29.81 -48.54 -8.98
CA GLN A 7 -28.94 -47.37 -9.04
C GLN A 7 -28.55 -47.10 -10.51
N ASP A 8 -28.97 -45.96 -11.03
CA ASP A 8 -28.53 -45.39 -12.31
C ASP A 8 -27.06 -44.91 -12.17
N PRO A 9 -26.09 -45.43 -12.94
CA PRO A 9 -24.66 -45.18 -12.74
C PRO A 9 -24.12 -43.92 -13.46
N SER A 10 -24.98 -43.00 -13.92
CA SER A 10 -24.60 -41.86 -14.76
C SER A 10 -24.06 -40.62 -14.00
N GLY A 11 -23.58 -40.77 -12.76
CA GLY A 11 -22.89 -39.71 -12.02
C GLY A 11 -21.36 -39.77 -12.22
N PRO A 12 -20.66 -38.62 -12.38
CA PRO A 12 -19.20 -38.61 -12.46
C PRO A 12 -18.60 -39.36 -11.26
N SER A 13 -17.64 -40.26 -11.54
CA SER A 13 -17.06 -41.10 -10.50
C SER A 13 -16.32 -40.23 -9.47
N PRO A 14 -16.38 -40.56 -8.16
CA PRO A 14 -15.73 -39.78 -7.11
C PRO A 14 -14.24 -39.53 -7.38
N SER A 15 -13.56 -40.50 -7.98
CA SER A 15 -12.14 -40.43 -8.32
C SER A 15 -11.83 -39.55 -9.55
N ALA A 16 -12.82 -39.25 -10.39
CA ALA A 16 -12.69 -38.27 -11.45
C ALA A 16 -12.87 -36.85 -10.89
N LEU A 17 -13.84 -36.66 -9.99
CA LEU A 17 -14.06 -35.40 -9.27
C LEU A 17 -12.87 -35.05 -8.35
N GLU A 18 -12.28 -36.03 -7.66
CA GLU A 18 -11.08 -35.83 -6.84
C GLU A 18 -9.86 -35.49 -7.70
N ARG A 19 -9.68 -36.15 -8.85
CA ARG A 19 -8.58 -35.83 -9.78
C ARG A 19 -8.73 -34.44 -10.39
N ASP A 20 -9.93 -34.04 -10.78
CA ASP A 20 -10.18 -32.69 -11.27
C ASP A 20 -10.01 -31.64 -10.17
N ALA A 21 -10.43 -31.93 -8.92
CA ALA A 21 -10.19 -31.04 -7.79
C ALA A 21 -8.69 -30.88 -7.47
N HIS A 22 -7.90 -31.95 -7.60
CA HIS A 22 -6.44 -31.91 -7.47
C HIS A 22 -5.78 -31.17 -8.64
N ALA A 23 -6.25 -31.32 -9.87
CA ALA A 23 -5.74 -30.61 -11.04
C ALA A 23 -6.05 -29.10 -10.97
N VAL A 24 -7.25 -28.73 -10.52
CA VAL A 24 -7.66 -27.32 -10.32
C VAL A 24 -6.90 -26.68 -9.14
N SER A 25 -6.53 -27.46 -8.12
CA SER A 25 -5.72 -26.96 -6.99
C SER A 25 -4.24 -26.85 -7.33
N ALA A 26 -3.73 -27.64 -8.28
CA ALA A 26 -2.34 -27.60 -8.75
C ALA A 26 -2.04 -26.40 -9.68
N ASP A 27 -3.07 -25.77 -10.27
CA ASP A 27 -2.95 -24.57 -11.12
C ASP A 27 -2.94 -23.24 -10.32
N GLN A 28 -3.17 -23.31 -9.00
CA GLN A 28 -2.88 -22.18 -8.12
C GLN A 28 -1.37 -22.15 -7.89
N SER A 29 -0.66 -21.42 -8.75
CA SER A 29 0.79 -21.21 -8.66
C SER A 29 1.20 -20.90 -7.21
N GLU A 30 1.87 -21.87 -6.60
CA GLU A 30 2.34 -21.79 -5.22
C GLU A 30 3.39 -20.67 -5.18
N VAL A 31 2.97 -19.46 -4.77
CA VAL A 31 3.84 -18.28 -4.79
C VAL A 31 5.09 -18.58 -3.96
N SER A 32 6.24 -18.66 -4.63
CA SER A 32 7.48 -19.05 -3.99
C SER A 32 7.81 -18.07 -2.86
N PRO A 33 8.29 -18.56 -1.70
CA PRO A 33 8.78 -17.70 -0.63
C PRO A 33 9.80 -16.65 -1.11
N GLY A 34 10.56 -16.95 -2.17
CA GLY A 34 11.49 -16.02 -2.81
C GLY A 34 10.81 -14.80 -3.44
N ASP A 35 9.71 -15.02 -4.17
CA ASP A 35 8.95 -13.94 -4.82
C ASP A 35 8.32 -13.01 -3.79
N ILE A 36 7.84 -13.59 -2.67
CA ILE A 36 7.32 -12.83 -1.53
C ILE A 36 8.42 -11.98 -0.90
N ALA A 37 9.61 -12.56 -0.68
CA ALA A 37 10.75 -11.84 -0.09
C ALA A 37 11.17 -10.64 -0.97
N ILE A 38 11.25 -10.83 -2.28
CA ILE A 38 11.55 -9.75 -3.24
C ILE A 38 10.49 -8.64 -3.15
N GLY A 39 9.21 -9.00 -3.17
CA GLY A 39 8.12 -8.02 -3.05
C GLY A 39 8.19 -7.19 -1.75
N VAL A 40 8.54 -7.82 -0.63
CA VAL A 40 8.73 -7.14 0.66
C VAL A 40 9.94 -6.21 0.63
N ILE A 41 11.06 -6.65 0.07
CA ILE A 41 12.28 -5.84 -0.04
C ILE A 41 12.03 -4.61 -0.89
N ILE A 42 11.40 -4.77 -2.06
CA ILE A 42 11.05 -3.65 -2.94
C ILE A 42 10.12 -2.70 -2.19
N GLY A 43 9.04 -3.20 -1.60
CA GLY A 43 8.08 -2.36 -0.87
C GLY A 43 8.74 -1.54 0.26
N ARG A 44 9.60 -2.18 1.07
CA ARG A 44 10.29 -1.47 2.15
C ARG A 44 11.35 -0.50 1.64
N THR A 45 12.07 -0.86 0.59
CA THR A 45 13.09 0.02 0.01
C THR A 45 12.45 1.26 -0.60
N SER A 46 11.34 1.10 -1.34
CA SER A 46 10.57 2.23 -1.90
C SER A 46 10.04 3.15 -0.81
N GLU A 47 9.52 2.59 0.29
CA GLU A 47 9.08 3.38 1.45
C GLU A 47 10.23 4.19 2.07
N TYR A 48 11.41 3.58 2.29
CA TYR A 48 12.56 4.28 2.85
C TYR A 48 13.14 5.33 1.91
N PHE A 49 13.15 5.05 0.61
CA PHE A 49 13.59 5.99 -0.41
C PHE A 49 12.75 7.26 -0.38
N ASP A 50 11.43 7.13 -0.33
CA ASP A 50 10.52 8.27 -0.29
C ASP A 50 10.73 9.12 0.97
N TYR A 51 10.84 8.50 2.14
CA TYR A 51 11.14 9.23 3.37
C TYR A 51 12.47 9.97 3.35
N PHE A 52 13.49 9.40 2.70
CA PHE A 52 14.78 10.04 2.55
C PHE A 52 14.68 11.29 1.67
N VAL A 53 14.01 11.17 0.52
CA VAL A 53 13.78 12.30 -0.40
C VAL A 53 12.94 13.38 0.27
N TYR A 54 11.86 13.00 0.96
CA TYR A 54 11.00 13.93 1.71
C TYR A 54 11.78 14.66 2.82
N GLY A 55 12.67 13.96 3.52
CA GLY A 55 13.54 14.55 4.54
C GLY A 55 14.48 15.61 3.95
N ILE A 56 15.09 15.35 2.80
CA ILE A 56 15.92 16.33 2.09
C ILE A 56 15.06 17.51 1.62
N ALA A 57 13.89 17.25 1.05
CA ALA A 57 12.96 18.29 0.60
C ALA A 57 12.49 19.19 1.75
N SER A 58 12.30 18.62 2.95
CA SER A 58 11.93 19.35 4.16
C SER A 58 12.97 20.38 4.60
N VAL A 59 14.24 20.19 4.23
CA VAL A 59 15.32 21.13 4.53
C VAL A 59 15.55 22.11 3.38
N LEU A 60 15.52 21.62 2.14
CA LEU A 60 15.97 22.40 0.98
C LEU A 60 14.85 23.12 0.23
N VAL A 61 13.65 22.54 0.20
CA VAL A 61 12.56 22.97 -0.70
C VAL A 61 11.38 23.52 0.08
N PHE A 62 10.83 22.75 1.03
CA PHE A 62 9.58 23.10 1.71
C PHE A 62 9.61 24.43 2.48
N PRO A 63 10.69 24.83 3.17
CA PRO A 63 10.73 26.11 3.87
C PRO A 63 10.47 27.30 2.95
N ALA A 64 10.97 27.24 1.71
CA ALA A 64 10.81 28.32 0.74
C ALA A 64 9.46 28.29 0.02
N ILE A 65 8.91 27.09 -0.24
CA ILE A 65 7.70 26.91 -1.06
C ILE A 65 6.41 26.98 -0.23
N PHE A 66 6.41 26.37 0.96
CA PHE A 66 5.22 26.22 1.80
C PHE A 66 5.19 27.17 2.99
N PHE A 67 6.35 27.67 3.44
CA PHE A 67 6.47 28.59 4.56
C PHE A 67 7.18 29.92 4.23
N PRO A 68 6.86 30.59 3.09
CA PRO A 68 7.57 31.81 2.68
C PRO A 68 7.35 33.02 3.60
N PHE A 69 6.36 32.95 4.50
CA PHE A 69 6.02 33.98 5.47
C PHE A 69 6.81 33.87 6.79
N GLU A 70 7.61 32.82 6.95
CA GLU A 70 8.42 32.56 8.14
C GLU A 70 9.92 32.80 7.88
N SER A 71 10.70 32.94 8.95
CA SER A 71 12.15 32.89 8.84
C SER A 71 12.60 31.50 8.34
N ARG A 72 13.75 31.42 7.64
CA ARG A 72 14.29 30.14 7.12
C ARG A 72 14.42 29.06 8.20
N LEU A 73 14.81 29.45 9.42
CA LEU A 73 14.89 28.54 10.56
C LEU A 73 13.50 27.98 10.92
N ASN A 74 12.52 28.86 11.15
CA ASN A 74 11.16 28.45 11.51
C ASN A 74 10.49 27.61 10.41
N GLY A 75 10.63 28.00 9.14
CA GLY A 75 10.10 27.23 8.02
C GLY A 75 10.68 25.82 7.93
N THR A 76 11.96 25.65 8.30
CA THR A 76 12.59 24.32 8.39
C THR A 76 12.03 23.51 9.56
N LEU A 77 11.86 24.14 10.73
CA LEU A 77 11.25 23.50 11.89
C LEU A 77 9.81 23.05 11.63
N TYR A 78 9.01 23.89 10.95
CA TYR A 78 7.65 23.54 10.55
C TYR A 78 7.62 22.42 9.50
N SER A 79 8.55 22.43 8.54
CA SER A 79 8.68 21.34 7.56
C SER A 79 9.01 20.01 8.26
N PHE A 80 9.91 20.01 9.25
CA PHE A 80 10.17 18.83 10.08
C PHE A 80 8.99 18.44 10.96
N ALA A 81 8.21 19.40 11.47
CA ALA A 81 7.00 19.11 12.22
C ALA A 81 5.99 18.34 11.34
N ILE A 82 5.80 18.74 10.08
CA ILE A 82 4.99 17.98 9.13
C ILE A 82 5.61 16.62 8.85
N PHE A 83 6.91 16.54 8.60
CA PHE A 83 7.60 15.26 8.39
C PHE A 83 7.39 14.29 9.55
N SER A 84 7.33 14.80 10.78
CA SER A 84 7.08 13.98 11.98
C SER A 84 5.72 13.27 11.96
N PHE A 85 4.72 13.82 11.26
CA PHE A 85 3.40 13.20 11.14
C PHE A 85 3.44 11.88 10.40
N ALA A 86 4.41 11.65 9.52
CA ALA A 86 4.62 10.34 8.89
C ALA A 86 4.83 9.22 9.92
N PHE A 87 5.49 9.52 11.05
CA PHE A 87 5.69 8.54 12.12
C PHE A 87 4.41 8.19 12.85
N ILE A 88 3.42 9.10 12.89
CA ILE A 88 2.09 8.87 13.45
C ILE A 88 1.19 8.16 12.44
N ALA A 89 1.30 8.53 11.16
CA ALA A 89 0.56 7.91 10.07
C ALA A 89 0.89 6.41 9.93
N ARG A 90 2.14 6.00 10.20
CA ARG A 90 2.58 4.60 10.12
C ARG A 90 1.80 3.63 11.03
N PRO A 91 1.66 3.86 12.36
CA PRO A 91 0.79 3.05 13.21
C PRO A 91 -0.65 2.98 12.70
N ILE A 92 -1.22 4.12 12.29
CA ILE A 92 -2.60 4.21 11.80
C ILE A 92 -2.76 3.38 10.52
N GLY A 93 -1.86 3.58 9.55
CA GLY A 93 -1.79 2.81 8.32
C GLY A 93 -1.60 1.32 8.60
N SER A 94 -0.77 0.95 9.56
CA SER A 94 -0.57 -0.46 9.93
C SER A 94 -1.87 -1.13 10.40
N ILE A 95 -2.68 -0.43 11.20
CA ILE A 95 -3.98 -0.94 11.66
C ILE A 95 -4.95 -1.08 10.47
N VAL A 96 -5.06 -0.05 9.62
CA VAL A 96 -5.95 -0.05 8.45
C VAL A 96 -5.55 -1.15 7.45
N PHE A 97 -4.28 -1.21 7.08
CA PHE A 97 -3.77 -2.22 6.15
C PHE A 97 -3.77 -3.64 6.75
N MET A 98 -3.80 -3.78 8.08
CA MET A 98 -4.01 -5.08 8.72
C MET A 98 -5.45 -5.57 8.53
N ASP A 99 -6.46 -4.71 8.67
CA ASP A 99 -7.85 -5.09 8.38
C ASP A 99 -8.03 -5.42 6.89
N ILE A 100 -7.42 -4.62 6.01
CA ILE A 100 -7.46 -4.86 4.56
C ILE A 100 -6.84 -6.22 4.22
N GLN A 101 -5.69 -6.54 4.82
CA GLN A 101 -5.03 -7.83 4.62
C GLN A 101 -5.89 -9.00 5.11
N ARG A 102 -6.57 -8.84 6.25
CA ARG A 102 -7.43 -9.88 6.82
C ARG A 102 -8.65 -10.16 5.96
N ARG A 103 -9.20 -9.14 5.27
CA ARG A 103 -10.41 -9.28 4.43
C ARG A 103 -10.11 -9.65 2.97
N TRP A 104 -9.06 -9.08 2.37
CA TRP A 104 -8.78 -9.19 0.92
C TRP A 104 -7.44 -9.84 0.58
N GLY A 105 -6.70 -10.31 1.59
CA GLY A 105 -5.44 -11.03 1.40
C GLY A 105 -4.21 -10.14 1.20
N ARG A 106 -3.05 -10.79 0.99
CA ARG A 106 -1.72 -10.14 0.94
C ARG A 106 -1.47 -9.37 -0.36
N GLY A 107 -1.93 -9.89 -1.50
CA GLY A 107 -1.74 -9.25 -2.80
C GLY A 107 -2.38 -7.87 -2.87
N THR A 108 -3.66 -7.79 -2.48
CA THR A 108 -4.42 -6.52 -2.42
C THR A 108 -3.75 -5.49 -1.50
N LYS A 109 -3.27 -5.91 -0.33
CA LYS A 109 -2.51 -5.02 0.58
C LYS A 109 -1.30 -4.40 -0.12
N LEU A 110 -0.49 -5.22 -0.80
CA LEU A 110 0.73 -4.77 -1.46
C LEU A 110 0.41 -3.81 -2.61
N THR A 111 -0.53 -4.17 -3.48
CA THR A 111 -0.95 -3.31 -4.60
C THR A 111 -1.47 -1.97 -4.09
N LEU A 112 -2.36 -1.98 -3.10
CA LEU A 112 -2.91 -0.75 -2.53
C LEU A 112 -1.83 0.12 -1.89
N ALA A 113 -0.86 -0.49 -1.19
CA ALA A 113 0.25 0.25 -0.59
C ALA A 113 1.13 0.92 -1.65
N LEU A 114 1.44 0.22 -2.75
CA LEU A 114 2.23 0.77 -3.85
C LEU A 114 1.48 1.88 -4.61
N PHE A 115 0.18 1.72 -4.84
CA PHE A 115 -0.66 2.76 -5.46
C PHE A 115 -0.79 3.99 -4.56
N LEU A 116 -1.01 3.80 -3.26
CA LEU A 116 -1.10 4.90 -2.30
C LEU A 116 0.22 5.68 -2.25
N LEU A 117 1.35 4.97 -2.14
CA LEU A 117 2.68 5.55 -2.15
C LEU A 117 2.94 6.35 -3.44
N GLY A 118 2.71 5.75 -4.60
CA GLY A 118 2.96 6.39 -5.90
C GLY A 118 2.05 7.58 -6.18
N SER A 119 0.77 7.48 -5.81
CA SER A 119 -0.18 8.59 -5.99
C SER A 119 0.12 9.76 -5.06
N SER A 120 0.55 9.50 -3.82
CA SER A 120 1.02 10.55 -2.90
C SER A 120 2.23 11.29 -3.47
N THR A 121 3.27 10.58 -3.90
CA THR A 121 4.49 11.21 -4.47
C THR A 121 4.20 12.05 -5.71
N VAL A 122 3.36 11.53 -6.61
CA VAL A 122 2.89 12.29 -7.77
C VAL A 122 2.08 13.51 -7.34
N GLY A 123 1.23 13.37 -6.33
CA GLY A 123 0.46 14.48 -5.75
C GLY A 123 1.37 15.59 -5.21
N ILE A 124 2.44 15.25 -4.49
CA ILE A 124 3.43 16.22 -3.99
C ILE A 124 4.12 16.94 -5.15
N ALA A 125 4.48 16.21 -6.22
CA ALA A 125 5.14 16.80 -7.40
C ALA A 125 4.28 17.85 -8.13
N PHE A 126 2.96 17.68 -8.11
CA PHE A 126 2.01 18.62 -8.72
C PHE A 126 1.42 19.64 -7.72
N LEU A 127 1.84 19.60 -6.46
CA LEU A 127 1.25 20.43 -5.41
C LEU A 127 1.67 21.90 -5.59
N PRO A 128 0.70 22.83 -5.76
CA PRO A 128 1.02 24.25 -5.80
C PRO A 128 1.55 24.73 -4.45
N GLY A 129 2.55 25.61 -4.47
CA GLY A 129 3.08 26.22 -3.26
C GLY A 129 2.12 27.20 -2.58
N TYR A 130 2.56 27.73 -1.43
CA TYR A 130 1.78 28.66 -0.61
C TYR A 130 1.30 29.90 -1.38
N GLY A 131 2.07 30.37 -2.38
CA GLY A 131 1.69 31.52 -3.20
C GLY A 131 0.39 31.34 -3.99
N SER A 132 -0.03 30.10 -4.29
CA SER A 132 -1.24 29.81 -5.06
C SER A 132 -2.42 29.39 -4.18
N LEU A 133 -2.19 28.47 -3.24
CA LEU A 133 -3.25 27.87 -2.40
C LEU A 133 -3.21 28.31 -0.93
N GLY A 134 -2.25 29.14 -0.53
CA GLY A 134 -2.08 29.58 0.86
C GLY A 134 -1.92 28.39 1.82
N TYR A 135 -2.60 28.47 2.97
CA TYR A 135 -2.55 27.41 3.99
C TYR A 135 -3.05 26.04 3.50
N MET A 136 -3.90 25.98 2.48
CA MET A 136 -4.35 24.70 1.92
C MET A 136 -3.19 23.92 1.30
N ALA A 137 -2.17 24.59 0.76
CA ALA A 137 -0.96 23.93 0.28
C ALA A 137 -0.26 23.13 1.39
N ILE A 138 -0.21 23.69 2.60
CA ILE A 138 0.43 23.08 3.76
C ILE A 138 -0.38 21.88 4.27
N VAL A 139 -1.72 22.01 4.30
CA VAL A 139 -2.61 20.92 4.70
C VAL A 139 -2.54 19.76 3.71
N LEU A 140 -2.55 20.04 2.40
CA LEU A 140 -2.41 19.03 1.37
C LEU A 140 -1.04 18.34 1.44
N LEU A 141 0.04 19.10 1.66
CA LEU A 141 1.37 18.54 1.88
C LEU A 141 1.40 17.58 3.09
N ALA A 142 0.64 17.88 4.15
CA ALA A 142 0.60 17.03 5.34
C ALA A 142 -0.28 15.77 5.19
N ILE A 143 -1.21 15.76 4.23
CA ILE A 143 -2.13 14.63 3.98
C ILE A 143 -1.56 13.66 2.95
N LEU A 144 -0.85 14.18 1.94
CA LEU A 144 -0.16 13.39 0.92
C LEU A 144 0.99 12.61 1.58
#